data_AF-A0A1Q8DU03-F1
#
_entry.id   AF-A0A1Q8DU03-F1
#
_cell.length_a   1.000
_cell.length_b   1.000
_cell.length_c   1.000
_cell.angle_alpha   90.00
_cell.angle_beta   90.00
_cell.angle_gamma   90.00
#
_symmetry.space_group_name_H-M   'P 1'
#
loop_
_entity.id
_entity.type
_entity.pdbx_description
1 polymer ?
#
loop_
_entity_poly.entity_id
_entity_poly.type
_entity_poly.pdbx_seq_one_letter_code
_entity_poly.pdbx_strand_id
1 'polypeptide(L)' 'MTEENAPEEKRKIVNKFLMILTKEQPQMYYATTSEISRSIHTMIKEHTNRLSVEEQALVRNMTVEEIGALLGFHSH' A
#
# COMPACT_ATOMS: atom_id res chain seq x y z
N MET A 1 -7.61 -18.03 -5.35
CA MET A 1 -8.17 -16.71 -5.01
C MET A 1 -9.39 -16.47 -5.90
N THR A 2 -10.57 -16.26 -5.32
CA THR A 2 -11.70 -15.69 -6.06
C THR A 2 -11.45 -14.18 -6.23
N GLU A 3 -11.89 -13.60 -7.36
CA GLU A 3 -11.71 -12.18 -7.68
C GLU A 3 -12.29 -11.23 -6.61
N GLU A 4 -13.22 -11.74 -5.80
CA GLU A 4 -13.90 -11.03 -4.70
C GLU A 4 -12.94 -10.55 -3.59
N ASN A 5 -11.82 -11.24 -3.36
CA ASN A 5 -10.89 -10.92 -2.26
C ASN A 5 -9.75 -9.98 -2.65
N ALA A 6 -9.61 -9.63 -3.94
CA ALA A 6 -8.48 -8.84 -4.42
C ALA A 6 -8.36 -7.44 -3.76
N PRO A 7 -9.46 -6.70 -3.49
CA PRO A 7 -9.37 -5.42 -2.78
C PRO A 7 -8.90 -5.57 -1.33
N GLU A 8 -9.32 -6.63 -0.63
CA GLU A 8 -8.92 -6.88 0.75
C GLU A 8 -7.43 -7.25 0.85
N GLU A 9 -6.95 -8.10 -0.04
CA GLU A 9 -5.53 -8.48 -0.10
C GLU A 9 -4.65 -7.27 -0.45
N LYS A 10 -5.07 -6.44 -1.40
CA LYS A 10 -4.40 -5.17 -1.71
C LYS A 10 -4.34 -4.24 -0.50
N ARG A 11 -5.42 -4.14 0.28
CA ARG A 11 -5.45 -3.36 1.52
C ARG A 11 -4.46 -3.90 2.55
N LYS A 12 -4.37 -5.22 2.73
CA LYS A 12 -3.38 -5.83 3.65
C LYS A 12 -1.94 -5.46 3.25
N ILE A 13 -1.63 -5.50 1.96
CA ILE A 13 -0.31 -5.13 1.45
C ILE A 13 -0.03 -3.64 1.71
N VAL A 14 -0.97 -2.75 1.39
CA VAL A 14 -0.85 -1.31 1.64
C VAL A 14 -0.63 -1.02 3.13
N ASN A 15 -1.41 -1.66 4.01
CA ASN A 15 -1.26 -1.49 5.47
C ASN A 15 0.09 -2.00 6.00
N LYS A 16 0.61 -3.09 5.45
CA LYS A 16 1.95 -3.59 5.78
C LYS A 16 3.02 -2.55 5.44
N PHE A 17 2.97 -1.96 4.25
CA PHE A 17 3.91 -0.92 3.84
C PHE A 17 3.72 0.38 4.62
N LEU A 18 2.48 0.76 4.97
CA LEU A 18 2.21 1.90 5.86
C LEU A 18 2.87 1.72 7.24
N MET A 19 2.79 0.52 7.81
CA MET A 19 3.41 0.22 9.11
C MET A 19 4.94 0.30 9.03
N ILE A 20 5.54 -0.20 7.95
CA ILE A 20 6.99 -0.08 7.73
C ILE A 20 7.37 1.40 7.56
N LEU A 21 6.64 2.15 6.72
CA LEU A 21 6.90 3.55 6.44
C LEU A 21 6.87 4.40 7.71
N THR A 22 5.84 4.25 8.53
CA THR A 22 5.68 5.03 9.78
C THR A 22 6.67 4.61 10.87
N LYS A 23 7.14 3.36 10.85
CA LYS A 23 8.22 2.90 11.73
C LYS A 23 9.58 3.49 11.34
N GLU A 24 9.88 3.54 10.03
CA GLU A 24 11.14 4.08 9.52
C GLU A 24 11.16 5.60 9.50
N GLN A 25 10.00 6.22 9.28
CA GLN A 25 9.81 7.65 9.14
C GLN A 25 8.61 8.11 9.99
N PRO A 26 8.78 8.30 11.32
CA PRO A 26 7.69 8.71 12.20
C PRO A 26 7.01 10.03 11.81
N GLN A 27 7.70 10.93 11.11
CA GLN A 27 7.10 12.16 10.59
C GLN A 27 5.92 11.90 9.64
N MET A 28 5.84 10.71 9.03
CA MET A 28 4.76 10.33 8.11
C MET A 28 3.41 10.17 8.82
N TYR A 29 3.36 10.11 10.15
CA TYR A 29 2.10 10.18 10.91
C TYR A 29 1.34 11.49 10.69
N TYR A 30 2.04 12.56 10.30
CA TYR A 30 1.47 13.89 10.06
C TYR A 30 1.46 14.26 8.57
N ALA A 31 1.88 13.34 7.70
CA ALA A 31 1.89 13.56 6.26
C ALA A 31 0.48 13.46 5.67
N THR A 32 0.26 14.13 4.55
CA THR A 32 -1.01 14.01 3.81
C THR A 32 -1.18 12.61 3.22
N THR A 33 -2.42 12.18 3.01
CA THR A 33 -2.70 10.90 2.33
C THR A 33 -1.98 10.81 0.99
N SER A 34 -1.88 11.89 0.23
CA SER A 34 -1.17 11.92 -1.06
C SER A 34 0.34 11.68 -0.90
N GLU A 35 0.98 12.22 0.13
CA GLU A 35 2.40 11.99 0.43
C GLU A 35 2.65 10.55 0.89
N ILE A 36 1.76 10.01 1.75
CA ILE A 36 1.80 8.62 2.19
C ILE A 36 1.62 7.68 0.99
N SER A 37 0.64 7.93 0.12
CA SER A 37 0.39 7.10 -1.07
C SER A 37 1.58 7.04 -2.02
N ARG A 38 2.21 8.20 -2.30
CA ARG A 38 3.40 8.25 -3.15
C ARG A 38 4.55 7.46 -2.55
N SER A 39 4.75 7.59 -1.23
CA SER A 39 5.83 6.89 -0.51
C SER A 39 5.61 5.39 -0.51
N ILE A 40 4.40 4.93 -0.20
CA ILE A 40 4.04 3.50 -0.25
C ILE A 40 4.19 2.95 -1.67
N HIS A 41 3.75 3.69 -2.70
CA HIS A 41 3.90 3.26 -4.09
C HIS A 41 5.38 3.07 -4.47
N THR A 42 6.27 3.96 -4.03
CA THR A 42 7.72 3.81 -4.21
C THR A 42 8.24 2.58 -3.48
N MET A 43 7.89 2.40 -2.20
CA MET A 43 8.32 1.24 -1.40
C MET A 43 7.85 -0.09 -1.99
N ILE A 44 6.62 -0.16 -2.50
CA ILE A 44 6.09 -1.34 -3.19
C ILE A 44 6.99 -1.68 -4.38
N LYS A 45 7.37 -0.70 -5.21
CA LYS A 45 8.26 -0.93 -6.37
C LYS A 45 9.66 -1.37 -5.96
N GLU A 46 10.23 -0.75 -4.92
CA GLU A 46 11.57 -1.06 -4.43
C GLU A 46 11.66 -2.41 -3.70
N HIS A 47 10.53 -2.90 -3.18
CA HIS A 47 10.45 -4.13 -2.39
C HIS A 47 9.50 -5.16 -3.00
N THR A 48 9.16 -5.04 -4.28
CA THR A 48 8.29 -5.99 -4.99
C THR A 48 8.84 -7.42 -4.90
N ASN A 49 10.16 -7.57 -4.94
CA ASN A 49 10.84 -8.86 -4.81
C ASN A 49 10.69 -9.54 -3.43
N ARG A 50 10.25 -8.81 -2.40
CA ARG A 50 9.99 -9.34 -1.05
C ARG A 50 8.54 -9.84 -0.88
N LEU A 51 7.70 -9.66 -1.90
CA LEU A 51 6.32 -10.12 -1.93
C LEU A 51 6.24 -11.51 -2.58
N SER A 52 5.21 -12.28 -2.22
CA SER A 52 4.89 -13.54 -2.90
C SER A 52 4.49 -13.28 -4.36
N VAL A 53 4.52 -14.31 -5.21
CA VAL A 53 4.12 -14.17 -6.63
C VAL A 53 2.68 -13.66 -6.77
N GLU A 54 1.78 -14.08 -5.87
CA GLU A 54 0.39 -13.63 -5.84
C GLU A 54 0.27 -12.16 -5.43
N GLU A 55 1.00 -11.75 -4.39
CA GLU A 55 1.05 -10.36 -3.94
C GLU A 55 1.66 -9.44 -5.02
N GLN A 56 2.70 -9.90 -5.71
CA GLN A 56 3.31 -9.17 -6.83
C GLN A 56 2.30 -8.95 -7.97
N ALA A 57 1.50 -9.97 -8.31
CA ALA A 57 0.47 -9.84 -9.33
C ALA A 57 -0.60 -8.82 -8.94
N LEU A 58 -0.97 -8.75 -7.66
CA LEU A 58 -1.95 -7.79 -7.14
C LEU A 58 -1.46 -6.34 -7.19
N VAL A 59 -0.18 -6.09 -6.88
CA VAL A 59 0.37 -4.72 -6.81
C VAL A 59 1.00 -4.22 -8.11
N ARG A 60 1.22 -5.11 -9.10
CA ARG A 60 1.94 -4.80 -10.36
C ARG A 60 1.42 -3.55 -11.07
N ASN A 61 0.10 -3.37 -11.09
CA ASN A 61 -0.57 -2.25 -11.77
C ASN A 61 -1.23 -1.26 -10.80
N MET A 62 -0.89 -1.36 -9.51
CA MET A 62 -1.51 -0.51 -8.49
C MET A 62 -1.04 0.94 -8.64
N THR A 63 -1.99 1.87 -8.69
CA THR A 63 -1.68 3.30 -8.84
C THR A 63 -1.60 4.02 -7.51
N VAL A 64 -1.05 5.23 -7.50
CA VAL A 64 -0.99 6.09 -6.32
C VAL A 64 -2.41 6.45 -5.83
N GLU A 65 -3.34 6.65 -6.75
CA GLU A 65 -4.75 6.95 -6.49
C GLU A 65 -5.45 5.75 -5.87
N GLU A 66 -5.18 4.53 -6.37
CA GLU A 66 -5.72 3.30 -5.77
C GLU A 66 -5.20 3.12 -4.35
N ILE A 67 -3.91 3.36 -4.10
CA ILE A 67 -3.34 3.34 -2.74
C ILE A 67 -4.01 4.40 -1.86
N GLY A 68 -4.21 5.62 -2.38
CA GLY A 68 -4.91 6.69 -1.68
C GLY A 68 -6.35 6.31 -1.32
N ALA A 69 -7.08 5.68 -2.24
CA ALA A 69 -8.41 5.16 -1.97
C ALA A 69 -8.37 4.08 -0.87
N LEU A 70 -7.43 3.12 -0.97
CA LEU A 70 -7.24 2.05 0.01
C LEU A 70 -6.90 2.56 1.42
N LEU A 71 -6.10 3.63 1.52
CA LEU A 71 -5.79 4.34 2.78
C LEU A 71 -6.98 5.16 3.28
N GLY A 72 -7.74 5.76 2.36
CA GLY A 72 -8.94 6.54 2.67
C GLY A 72 -10.07 5.73 3.31
N PHE A 73 -10.06 4.40 3.17
CA PHE A 73 -10.93 3.50 3.95
C PHE A 73 -10.58 3.43 5.44
N HIS A 74 -9.53 4.12 5.92
CA HIS A 74 -9.34 4.43 7.35
C HIS A 74 -10.04 5.73 7.79
N SER A 75 -10.68 6.47 6.89
CA SER A 75 -11.47 7.65 7.23
C SER A 75 -12.94 7.26 7.41
N HIS A 76 -13.27 6.93 8.67
CA HIS A 76 -14.58 6.55 9.23
C HIS A 76 -15.04 5.11 9.09
#